data_AF-A0A7M5UDS4-F1
#
_entry.id   AF-A0A7M5UDS4-F1
#
_cell.length_a   1.000
_cell.length_b   1.000
_cell.length_c   1.000
_cell.angle_alpha   90.00
_cell.angle_beta   90.00
_cell.angle_gamma   90.00
#
_symmetry.space_group_name_H-M   'P 1'
#
loop_
_entity.id
_entity.type
_entity.pdbx_description
1 polymer ?
#
loop_
_entity_poly.entity_id
_entity_poly.type
_entity_poly.pdbx_seq_one_letter_code
_entity_poly.pdbx_strand_id
1 'polypeptide(L)'
;PYNLFPFHFILRLDVWGFDYDAVGVLQQMKPKDDILSHKFAFLLRHSHIESQNIDESNPSKVQEVVTDSVTDRVAGFICKAAFTNHKQCVSGLAVVPKDDERNNTYLISAGWDRRIFIWNLDTLCLHDVFRHPDSKGNHDNEMAADGIIVDLVYCQERDEFAYCSADKLVYIRAFSEDGSQMKLKAVLQGHEAEVTQVRWNSIHQKWVTGSDDCTIRVWSADGMNCELVLSTSGGITAMCIDQTNGCVVVGIQEIIRVYDIKSRSLVQSNIGHRDCIRSLIHIPERQQYVSASWDKTVRAWNAFKGHKKKPEEEDNKEDEEESYENGS
;
A
#
# COMPACT_ATOMS: atom_id res chain seq x y z
N PRO A 1 25.29 2.36 -16.70
CA PRO A 1 26.13 2.83 -15.58
C PRO A 1 25.41 3.96 -14.82
N TYR A 2 24.51 3.58 -13.92
CA TYR A 2 23.99 4.49 -12.89
C TYR A 2 24.60 4.02 -11.58
N ASN A 3 25.41 4.89 -10.98
CA ASN A 3 26.04 4.64 -9.69
C ASN A 3 24.94 4.42 -8.65
N LEU A 4 24.93 3.23 -8.07
CA LEU A 4 24.27 2.92 -6.82
C LEU A 4 24.77 3.92 -5.76
N PHE A 5 23.92 4.85 -5.36
CA PHE A 5 24.20 5.73 -4.23
C PHE A 5 24.21 4.91 -2.93
N PRO A 6 25.11 5.20 -1.98
CA PRO A 6 25.22 4.47 -0.73
C PRO A 6 24.14 5.00 0.22
N PHE A 7 22.94 4.44 0.15
CA PHE A 7 21.93 4.71 1.16
C PHE A 7 22.28 3.96 2.45
N HIS A 8 22.12 4.62 3.61
CA HIS A 8 22.02 3.92 4.89
C HIS A 8 20.82 2.98 4.80
N PHE A 9 21.09 1.72 4.55
CA PHE A 9 20.06 0.71 4.35
C PHE A 9 19.30 0.53 5.64
N ILE A 10 17.97 0.73 5.59
CA ILE A 10 17.07 0.23 6.63
C ILE A 10 17.10 -1.29 6.52
N LEU A 11 18.06 -1.91 7.21
CA LEU A 11 18.16 -3.34 7.46
C LEU A 11 17.23 -3.77 8.61
N ARG A 12 16.58 -2.79 9.23
CA ARG A 12 15.83 -2.90 10.47
C ARG A 12 14.47 -2.21 10.32
N LEU A 13 13.37 -2.94 10.38
CA LEU A 13 12.03 -2.36 10.44
C LEU A 13 11.66 -2.12 11.90
N ASP A 14 11.50 -0.86 12.29
CA ASP A 14 11.05 -0.50 13.62
C ASP A 14 9.53 -0.28 13.66
N VAL A 15 8.86 -1.00 14.54
CA VAL A 15 7.44 -0.83 14.84
C VAL A 15 7.31 0.12 16.03
N TRP A 16 6.79 1.31 15.77
CA TRP A 16 6.57 2.33 16.79
C TRP A 16 5.10 2.33 17.23
N GLY A 17 4.88 2.45 18.53
CA GLY A 17 3.54 2.54 19.13
C GLY A 17 3.51 3.57 20.26
N PHE A 18 2.32 3.97 20.71
CA PHE A 18 2.22 4.92 21.81
C PHE A 18 2.91 4.38 23.09
N ASP A 19 3.48 5.30 23.87
CA ASP A 19 3.95 4.99 25.20
C ASP A 19 2.78 4.62 26.13
N TYR A 20 3.11 3.96 27.24
CA TYR A 20 2.11 3.39 28.16
C TYR A 20 1.20 4.48 28.75
N ASP A 21 1.74 5.67 28.99
CA ASP A 21 1.01 6.81 29.56
C ASP A 21 0.02 7.39 28.55
N ALA A 22 0.43 7.57 27.29
CA ALA A 22 -0.43 8.03 26.21
C ALA A 22 -1.52 7.00 25.89
N VAL A 23 -1.22 5.70 25.90
CA VAL A 23 -2.23 4.64 25.76
C VAL A 23 -3.26 4.73 26.88
N GLY A 24 -2.84 4.90 28.14
CA GLY A 24 -3.74 5.05 29.28
C GLY A 24 -4.68 6.24 29.15
N VAL A 25 -4.19 7.37 28.65
CA VAL A 25 -5.00 8.56 28.36
C VAL A 25 -5.95 8.32 27.18
N LEU A 26 -5.47 7.71 26.09
CA LEU A 26 -6.25 7.45 24.88
C LEU A 26 -7.37 6.42 25.13
N GLN A 27 -7.15 5.40 25.96
CA GLN A 27 -8.18 4.45 26.34
C GLN A 27 -9.34 5.10 27.12
N GLN A 28 -9.08 6.21 27.81
CA GLN A 28 -10.09 6.98 28.53
C GLN A 28 -10.81 7.99 27.64
N MET A 29 -10.29 8.30 26.45
CA MET A 29 -10.96 9.13 25.46
C MET A 29 -12.01 8.31 24.72
N LYS A 30 -13.29 8.66 24.87
CA LYS A 30 -14.35 8.07 24.04
C LYS A 30 -14.17 8.56 22.59
N PRO A 31 -13.90 7.68 21.61
CA PRO A 31 -13.86 8.09 20.22
C PRO A 31 -15.25 8.57 19.78
N LYS A 32 -15.27 9.51 18.84
CA LYS A 32 -16.51 10.04 18.26
C LYS A 32 -17.24 9.02 17.37
N ASP A 33 -16.54 7.99 16.93
CA ASP A 33 -16.99 7.02 15.94
C ASP A 33 -16.42 5.63 16.26
N ASP A 34 -17.27 4.61 16.40
CA ASP A 34 -16.87 3.27 16.86
C ASP A 34 -15.95 2.56 15.85
N ILE A 35 -16.02 2.93 14.57
CA ILE A 35 -15.20 2.37 13.49
C ILE A 35 -13.69 2.66 13.70
N LEU A 36 -13.37 3.86 14.20
CA LEU A 36 -11.98 4.25 14.47
C LEU A 36 -11.39 3.45 15.63
N SER A 37 -12.21 3.06 16.59
CA SER A 37 -11.77 2.24 17.73
C SER A 37 -11.32 0.85 17.29
N HIS A 38 -12.05 0.20 16.38
CA HIS A 38 -11.66 -1.09 15.80
C HIS A 38 -10.40 -0.99 14.93
N LYS A 39 -10.31 0.04 14.09
CA LYS A 39 -9.21 0.22 13.14
C LYS A 39 -7.86 0.46 13.83
N PHE A 40 -7.86 1.18 14.94
CA PHE A 40 -6.64 1.53 15.69
C PHE A 40 -6.49 0.80 17.02
N ALA A 41 -7.34 -0.20 17.31
CA ALA A 41 -7.31 -0.98 18.55
C ALA A 41 -5.93 -1.58 18.85
N PHE A 42 -5.19 -1.99 17.82
CA PHE A 42 -3.86 -2.59 17.98
C PHE A 42 -2.83 -1.60 18.56
N LEU A 43 -2.95 -0.29 18.27
CA LEU A 43 -2.08 0.74 18.86
C LEU A 43 -2.34 0.95 20.36
N LEU A 44 -3.49 0.49 20.85
CA LEU A 44 -3.97 0.69 22.23
C LEU A 44 -3.88 -0.57 23.10
N ARG A 45 -3.50 -1.73 22.55
CA ARG A 45 -3.49 -2.99 23.30
C ARG A 45 -2.13 -3.24 23.97
N HIS A 46 -2.20 -3.51 25.26
CA HIS A 46 -1.23 -4.33 25.97
C HIS A 46 -1.81 -5.73 26.15
N SER A 47 -1.07 -6.75 25.73
CA SER A 47 -1.04 -8.00 26.48
C SER A 47 0.07 -7.86 27.52
N HIS A 48 -0.24 -8.23 28.76
CA HIS A 48 0.78 -8.47 29.78
C HIS A 48 1.79 -9.45 29.22
N ILE A 49 3.03 -9.00 29.00
CA ILE A 49 4.17 -9.92 28.91
C ILE A 49 4.41 -10.39 30.34
N GLU A 50 3.64 -11.40 30.77
CA GLU A 50 4.10 -12.27 31.83
C GLU A 50 5.34 -12.97 31.29
N SER A 51 6.44 -12.78 32.01
CA SER A 51 7.71 -13.47 31.88
C SER A 51 7.48 -14.99 31.79
N GLN A 52 7.33 -15.52 30.59
CA GLN A 52 7.42 -16.95 30.33
C GLN A 52 8.89 -17.29 30.12
N ASN A 53 9.39 -18.18 30.98
CA ASN A 53 10.73 -18.72 31.00
C ASN A 53 11.21 -19.10 29.59
N ILE A 54 12.26 -18.41 29.13
CA ILE A 54 12.97 -18.77 27.90
C ILE A 54 13.80 -20.02 28.22
N ASP A 55 13.43 -21.13 27.58
CA ASP A 55 14.27 -22.32 27.50
C ASP A 55 15.42 -21.99 26.53
N GLU A 56 16.64 -21.83 27.06
CA GLU A 56 17.85 -21.33 26.38
C GLU A 56 18.43 -22.28 25.30
N SER A 57 17.66 -23.24 24.79
CA SER A 57 18.22 -24.32 23.95
C SER A 57 18.10 -24.10 22.43
N ASN A 58 17.71 -22.91 21.93
CA ASN A 58 17.60 -22.68 20.49
C ASN A 58 18.01 -21.26 20.04
N PRO A 59 19.25 -21.05 19.53
CA PRO A 59 19.81 -19.72 19.26
C PRO A 59 19.30 -19.04 17.97
N SER A 60 18.35 -19.64 17.23
CA SER A 60 17.87 -19.10 15.94
C SER A 60 16.62 -18.20 16.03
N LYS A 61 16.09 -17.95 17.22
CA LYS A 61 14.84 -17.17 17.44
C LYS A 61 14.97 -15.94 18.34
N VAL A 62 16.18 -15.53 18.71
CA VAL A 62 16.36 -14.43 19.67
C VAL A 62 16.21 -13.08 18.95
N GLN A 63 15.01 -12.52 19.00
CA GLN A 63 14.73 -11.13 18.69
C GLN A 63 15.16 -10.28 19.88
N GLU A 64 16.00 -9.26 19.65
CA GLU A 64 16.40 -8.34 20.72
C GLU A 64 15.16 -7.59 21.25
N VAL A 65 14.74 -7.93 22.47
CA VAL A 65 13.83 -7.10 23.25
C VAL A 65 14.59 -5.83 23.58
N VAL A 66 14.26 -4.74 22.88
CA VAL A 66 14.98 -3.47 22.99
C VAL A 66 14.80 -2.93 24.42
N THR A 67 15.91 -2.84 25.15
CA THR A 67 15.98 -2.24 26.49
C THR A 67 15.78 -0.74 26.40
N ASP A 68 14.97 -0.17 27.30
CA ASP A 68 14.53 1.24 27.43
C ASP A 68 15.70 2.25 27.27
N SER A 69 16.02 2.61 26.03
CA SER A 69 17.00 3.63 25.68
C SER A 69 16.29 4.93 25.30
N VAL A 70 16.90 6.07 25.65
CA VAL A 70 16.38 7.41 25.31
C VAL A 70 16.26 7.61 23.79
N THR A 71 16.97 6.80 22.98
CA THR A 71 16.85 6.77 21.51
C THR A 71 15.56 6.16 20.99
N ASP A 72 14.81 5.45 21.83
CA ASP A 72 13.62 4.69 21.43
C ASP A 72 12.32 5.45 21.70
N ARG A 73 12.41 6.78 21.92
CA ARG A 73 11.26 7.65 22.15
C ARG A 73 11.23 8.81 21.16
N VAL A 74 10.15 8.93 20.39
CA VAL A 74 9.92 10.05 19.47
C VAL A 74 8.48 10.55 19.64
N ALA A 75 8.32 11.79 20.12
CA ALA A 75 7.02 12.46 20.22
C ALA A 75 5.89 11.65 20.88
N GLY A 76 6.18 10.92 21.96
CA GLY A 76 5.21 10.07 22.69
C GLY A 76 5.03 8.66 22.13
N PHE A 77 5.81 8.29 21.11
CA PHE A 77 5.91 6.92 20.61
C PHE A 77 7.15 6.24 21.17
N ILE A 78 7.02 4.96 21.53
CA ILE A 78 8.12 4.07 21.86
C ILE A 78 8.32 3.03 20.76
N CYS A 79 9.57 2.65 20.48
CA CYS A 79 9.85 1.50 19.62
C CYS A 79 9.43 0.22 20.36
N LYS A 80 8.46 -0.52 19.80
CA LYS A 80 7.91 -1.76 20.39
C LYS A 80 8.65 -2.99 19.91
N ALA A 81 9.12 -2.98 18.66
CA ALA A 81 9.88 -4.09 18.08
C ALA A 81 10.75 -3.62 16.92
N ALA A 82 11.84 -4.34 16.70
CA ALA A 82 12.74 -4.18 15.57
C ALA A 82 12.86 -5.50 14.82
N PHE A 83 12.53 -5.51 13.53
CA PHE A 83 12.66 -6.68 12.67
C PHE A 83 13.92 -6.57 11.81
N THR A 84 14.83 -7.55 11.89
CA THR A 84 16.17 -7.47 11.28
C THR A 84 16.48 -8.60 10.29
N ASN A 85 15.46 -9.33 9.83
CA ASN A 85 15.68 -10.52 8.99
C ASN A 85 16.00 -10.18 7.52
N HIS A 86 15.64 -8.98 7.05
CA HIS A 86 15.99 -8.55 5.71
C HIS A 86 17.50 -8.31 5.58
N LYS A 87 18.12 -8.85 4.53
CA LYS A 87 19.57 -8.70 4.29
C LYS A 87 19.93 -7.45 3.50
N GLN A 88 18.92 -6.79 2.92
CA GLN A 88 19.05 -5.56 2.13
C GLN A 88 17.87 -4.63 2.43
N CYS A 89 17.76 -3.51 1.71
CA CYS A 89 16.71 -2.53 1.91
C CYS A 89 15.31 -3.15 1.85
N VAL A 90 14.46 -2.79 2.81
CA VAL A 90 13.02 -3.00 2.69
C VAL A 90 12.43 -1.89 1.82
N SER A 91 11.61 -2.29 0.85
CA SER A 91 11.06 -1.40 -0.19
C SER A 91 9.54 -1.48 -0.26
N GLY A 92 8.96 -2.63 0.11
CA GLY A 92 7.52 -2.85 0.15
C GLY A 92 7.05 -3.23 1.55
N LEU A 93 5.97 -2.60 2.00
CA LEU A 93 5.31 -2.89 3.27
C LEU A 93 3.80 -2.84 3.07
N ALA A 94 3.09 -3.87 3.54
CA ALA A 94 1.64 -3.86 3.58
C ALA A 94 1.11 -4.54 4.83
N VAL A 95 0.10 -3.93 5.45
CA VAL A 95 -0.59 -4.48 6.62
C VAL A 95 -1.80 -5.29 6.15
N VAL A 96 -1.89 -6.51 6.65
CA VAL A 96 -3.06 -7.38 6.51
C VAL A 96 -3.85 -7.30 7.83
N PRO A 97 -5.04 -6.68 7.82
CA PRO A 97 -5.85 -6.55 9.01
C PRO A 97 -6.44 -7.91 9.44
N LYS A 98 -6.84 -7.99 10.71
CA LYS A 98 -7.70 -9.08 11.19
C LYS A 98 -9.03 -9.05 10.45
N ASP A 99 -9.59 -10.22 10.20
CA ASP A 99 -10.95 -10.40 9.73
C ASP A 99 -11.60 -11.58 10.47
N ASP A 100 -12.81 -11.97 10.06
CA ASP A 100 -13.56 -13.05 10.72
C ASP A 100 -12.86 -14.42 10.62
N GLU A 101 -11.94 -14.59 9.65
CA GLU A 101 -11.19 -15.83 9.42
C GLU A 101 -9.78 -15.77 10.02
N ARG A 102 -9.19 -14.57 10.16
CA ARG A 102 -7.82 -14.35 10.65
C ARG A 102 -7.81 -13.66 12.01
N ASN A 103 -7.30 -14.39 13.01
CA ASN A 103 -7.22 -13.93 14.39
C ASN A 103 -6.15 -12.87 14.65
N ASN A 104 -5.16 -12.76 13.76
CA ASN A 104 -4.01 -11.87 13.93
C ASN A 104 -3.89 -10.82 12.82
N THR A 105 -3.28 -9.69 13.16
CA THR A 105 -2.86 -8.69 12.17
C THR A 105 -1.47 -9.06 11.69
N TYR A 106 -1.28 -9.14 10.39
CA TYR A 106 0.02 -9.44 9.80
C TYR A 106 0.61 -8.21 9.11
N LEU A 107 1.94 -8.16 9.06
CA LEU A 107 2.69 -7.25 8.20
C LEU A 107 3.41 -8.11 7.16
N ILE A 108 3.26 -7.75 5.89
CA ILE A 108 4.06 -8.29 4.81
C ILE A 108 5.16 -7.28 4.52
N SER A 109 6.41 -7.73 4.55
CA SER A 109 7.55 -6.93 4.12
C SER A 109 8.28 -7.57 2.96
N ALA A 110 8.73 -6.75 2.03
CA ALA A 110 9.50 -7.16 0.87
C ALA A 110 10.63 -6.18 0.59
N GLY A 111 11.73 -6.68 0.02
CA GLY A 111 12.94 -5.90 -0.13
C GLY A 111 13.81 -6.28 -1.31
N TRP A 112 14.96 -5.62 -1.38
CA TRP A 112 15.97 -5.85 -2.41
C TRP A 112 16.65 -7.22 -2.28
N ASP A 113 16.52 -7.86 -1.12
CA ASP A 113 16.93 -9.25 -0.94
C ASP A 113 16.00 -10.25 -1.65
N ARG A 114 14.96 -9.76 -2.32
CA ARG A 114 13.98 -10.52 -3.13
C ARG A 114 13.15 -11.49 -2.29
N ARG A 115 13.06 -11.23 -0.99
CA ARG A 115 12.31 -12.06 -0.04
C ARG A 115 11.06 -11.34 0.40
N ILE A 116 10.10 -12.14 0.83
CA ILE A 116 8.87 -11.68 1.45
C ILE A 116 8.78 -12.35 2.81
N PHE A 117 8.65 -11.53 3.85
CA PHE A 117 8.49 -11.98 5.23
C PHE A 117 7.09 -11.63 5.72
N ILE A 118 6.54 -12.50 6.55
CA ILE A 118 5.24 -12.34 7.20
C ILE A 118 5.52 -12.19 8.69
N TRP A 119 5.11 -11.06 9.25
CA TRP A 119 5.27 -10.75 10.66
C TRP A 119 3.90 -10.73 11.32
N ASN A 120 3.80 -11.32 12.50
CA ASN A 120 2.60 -11.18 13.31
C ASN A 120 2.75 -9.90 14.15
N LEU A 121 1.90 -8.91 13.91
CA LEU A 121 1.94 -7.63 14.60
C LEU A 121 1.35 -7.69 16.02
N ASP A 122 0.56 -8.71 16.35
CA ASP A 122 0.07 -8.92 17.72
C ASP A 122 1.15 -9.52 18.64
N THR A 123 1.97 -10.42 18.11
CA THR A 123 3.10 -11.02 18.85
C THR A 123 4.43 -10.31 18.61
N LEU A 124 4.47 -9.39 17.63
CA LEU A 124 5.66 -8.67 17.19
C LEU A 124 6.84 -9.60 16.84
N CYS A 125 6.53 -10.77 16.27
CA CYS A 125 7.51 -11.79 15.91
C CYS A 125 7.40 -12.13 14.41
N LEU A 126 8.48 -12.68 13.85
CA LEU A 126 8.42 -13.32 12.54
C LEU A 126 7.42 -14.48 12.60
N HIS A 127 6.41 -14.44 11.73
CA HIS A 127 5.44 -15.52 11.61
C HIS A 127 5.92 -16.59 10.65
N ASP A 128 6.25 -16.20 9.42
CA ASP A 128 6.73 -17.11 8.39
C ASP A 128 7.43 -16.35 7.23
N VAL A 129 8.02 -17.09 6.30
CA VAL A 129 8.72 -16.59 5.11
C VAL A 129 8.08 -17.19 3.87
N PHE A 130 7.90 -16.37 2.84
CA PHE A 130 7.39 -16.81 1.54
C PHE A 130 8.26 -17.91 0.94
N ARG A 131 7.59 -18.94 0.43
CA ARG A 131 8.18 -20.09 -0.27
C ARG A 131 7.31 -20.44 -1.46
N HIS A 132 7.89 -20.83 -2.60
CA HIS A 132 7.09 -21.26 -3.74
C HIS A 132 6.36 -22.56 -3.38
N PRO A 133 5.03 -22.64 -3.62
CA PRO A 133 4.25 -23.83 -3.25
C PRO A 133 4.76 -25.15 -3.84
N ASP A 134 5.42 -25.08 -5.00
CA ASP A 134 5.93 -26.25 -5.73
C ASP A 134 7.40 -26.60 -5.40
N SER A 135 8.03 -25.84 -4.50
CA SER A 135 9.46 -26.00 -4.17
C SER A 135 9.69 -27.21 -3.27
N LYS A 136 10.40 -28.22 -3.78
CA LYS A 136 10.77 -29.45 -3.03
C LYS A 136 12.16 -29.36 -2.35
N GLY A 137 12.78 -28.18 -2.33
CA GLY A 137 14.18 -27.97 -1.91
C GLY A 137 14.34 -27.26 -0.57
N ASN A 138 15.60 -26.99 -0.18
CA ASN A 138 15.91 -26.29 1.06
C ASN A 138 15.36 -24.85 1.03
N HIS A 139 14.36 -24.58 1.87
CA HIS A 139 13.45 -23.45 1.75
C HIS A 139 14.02 -22.09 2.18
N ASP A 140 15.19 -22.08 2.83
CA ASP A 140 15.73 -20.89 3.49
C ASP A 140 16.23 -19.79 2.53
N ASN A 141 16.36 -20.08 1.23
CA ASN A 141 16.94 -19.16 0.24
C ASN A 141 16.08 -18.90 -0.99
N GLU A 142 14.80 -19.25 -0.93
CA GLU A 142 13.88 -19.01 -2.04
C GLU A 142 13.61 -17.52 -2.25
N MET A 143 13.52 -17.11 -3.51
CA MET A 143 13.37 -15.72 -3.94
C MET A 143 12.00 -15.57 -4.61
N ALA A 144 11.28 -14.50 -4.27
CA ALA A 144 9.93 -14.27 -4.78
C ALA A 144 9.89 -13.70 -6.20
N ALA A 145 11.02 -13.22 -6.71
CA ALA A 145 11.21 -12.65 -8.04
C ALA A 145 12.68 -12.77 -8.48
N ASP A 146 12.93 -12.66 -9.78
CA ASP A 146 14.28 -12.64 -10.33
C ASP A 146 14.99 -11.31 -10.04
N GLY A 147 14.22 -10.21 -10.02
CA GLY A 147 14.69 -8.85 -9.70
C GLY A 147 14.41 -8.44 -8.25
N ILE A 148 14.99 -7.30 -7.85
CA ILE A 148 14.68 -6.66 -6.56
C ILE A 148 13.20 -6.30 -6.50
N ILE A 149 12.57 -6.47 -5.33
CA ILE A 149 11.20 -5.99 -5.13
C ILE A 149 11.26 -4.49 -4.86
N VAL A 150 10.41 -3.71 -5.52
CA VAL A 150 10.46 -2.23 -5.49
C VAL A 150 9.28 -1.64 -4.72
N ASP A 151 8.11 -2.26 -4.82
CA ASP A 151 6.88 -1.84 -4.15
C ASP A 151 6.01 -3.06 -3.87
N LEU A 152 5.15 -2.98 -2.85
CA LEU A 152 4.24 -4.04 -2.44
C LEU A 152 2.95 -3.42 -1.91
N VAL A 153 1.82 -3.98 -2.33
CA VAL A 153 0.49 -3.54 -1.90
C VAL A 153 -0.38 -4.75 -1.57
N TYR A 154 -1.20 -4.62 -0.52
CA TYR A 154 -2.22 -5.60 -0.17
C TYR A 154 -3.62 -5.05 -0.52
N CYS A 155 -4.46 -5.92 -1.07
CA CYS A 155 -5.84 -5.65 -1.42
C CYS A 155 -6.75 -6.47 -0.51
N GLN A 156 -7.40 -5.79 0.44
CA GLN A 156 -8.28 -6.44 1.41
C GLN A 156 -9.54 -7.05 0.78
N GLU A 157 -10.10 -6.42 -0.26
CA GLU A 157 -11.32 -6.89 -0.94
C GLU A 157 -11.15 -8.28 -1.59
N ARG A 158 -9.91 -8.61 -1.97
CA ARG A 158 -9.59 -9.81 -2.75
C ARG A 158 -8.75 -10.81 -1.97
N ASP A 159 -8.31 -10.45 -0.77
CA ASP A 159 -7.31 -11.18 0.02
C ASP A 159 -6.06 -11.54 -0.82
N GLU A 160 -5.60 -10.55 -1.59
CA GLU A 160 -4.48 -10.68 -2.53
C GLU A 160 -3.46 -9.59 -2.24
N PHE A 161 -2.19 -9.89 -2.48
CA PHE A 161 -1.14 -8.89 -2.52
C PHE A 161 -0.44 -8.90 -3.87
N ALA A 162 0.00 -7.72 -4.29
CA ALA A 162 0.77 -7.52 -5.49
C ALA A 162 2.11 -6.88 -5.15
N TYR A 163 3.17 -7.30 -5.82
CA TYR A 163 4.48 -6.71 -5.70
C TYR A 163 5.13 -6.56 -7.07
N CYS A 164 5.85 -5.47 -7.27
CA CYS A 164 6.54 -5.18 -8.52
C CYS A 164 8.05 -5.31 -8.36
N SER A 165 8.72 -5.64 -9.46
CA SER A 165 10.12 -6.01 -9.46
C SER A 165 10.90 -5.34 -10.59
N ALA A 166 12.22 -5.21 -10.37
CA ALA A 166 13.17 -4.76 -11.39
C ALA A 166 13.30 -5.73 -12.58
N ASP A 167 12.75 -6.95 -12.47
CA ASP A 167 12.62 -7.89 -13.59
C ASP A 167 11.54 -7.51 -14.61
N LYS A 168 10.91 -6.33 -14.46
CA LYS A 168 9.88 -5.76 -15.35
C LYS A 168 8.50 -6.41 -15.20
N LEU A 169 8.32 -7.24 -14.18
CA LEU A 169 7.08 -7.96 -13.91
C LEU A 169 6.42 -7.45 -12.62
N VAL A 170 5.11 -7.72 -12.54
CA VAL A 170 4.34 -7.62 -11.30
C VAL A 170 3.72 -8.97 -11.03
N TYR A 171 3.80 -9.41 -9.78
CA TYR A 171 3.27 -10.69 -9.34
C TYR A 171 2.08 -10.43 -8.44
N ILE A 172 0.95 -11.08 -8.72
CA ILE A 172 -0.25 -11.05 -7.88
C ILE A 172 -0.39 -12.42 -7.23
N ARG A 173 -0.49 -12.44 -5.91
CA ARG A 173 -0.59 -13.67 -5.11
C ARG A 173 -1.77 -13.59 -4.15
N ALA A 174 -2.39 -14.75 -3.89
CA ALA A 174 -3.30 -14.88 -2.76
C ALA A 174 -2.49 -14.79 -1.46
N PHE A 175 -3.04 -14.09 -0.48
CA PHE A 175 -2.46 -14.07 0.85
C PHE A 175 -2.78 -15.37 1.59
N SER A 176 -1.86 -15.79 2.46
CA SER A 176 -2.05 -16.86 3.43
C SER A 176 -1.11 -16.61 4.60
N GLU A 177 -1.48 -17.05 5.79
CA GLU A 177 -0.62 -16.99 6.97
C GLU A 177 0.61 -17.91 6.81
N ASP A 178 0.43 -19.03 6.09
CA ASP A 178 1.51 -19.92 5.67
C ASP A 178 2.13 -19.42 4.36
N GLY A 179 3.40 -19.01 4.43
CA GLY A 179 4.17 -18.49 3.30
C GLY A 179 4.34 -19.49 2.16
N SER A 180 4.17 -20.78 2.40
CA SER A 180 4.16 -21.82 1.35
C SER A 180 2.83 -21.91 0.59
N GLN A 181 1.76 -21.34 1.12
CA GLN A 181 0.42 -21.34 0.53
C GLN A 181 0.08 -20.05 -0.23
N MET A 182 1.03 -19.13 -0.35
CA MET A 182 0.90 -17.89 -1.13
C MET A 182 0.95 -18.16 -2.64
N LYS A 183 -0.15 -18.70 -3.17
CA LYS A 183 -0.28 -19.12 -4.56
C LYS A 183 -0.24 -17.93 -5.53
N LEU A 184 0.51 -18.10 -6.62
CA LEU A 184 0.55 -17.16 -7.73
C LEU A 184 -0.81 -17.17 -8.46
N LYS A 185 -1.43 -16.01 -8.58
CA LYS A 185 -2.71 -15.82 -9.29
C LYS A 185 -2.48 -15.31 -10.70
N ALA A 186 -1.60 -14.32 -10.86
CA ALA A 186 -1.28 -13.73 -12.15
C ALA A 186 0.12 -13.12 -12.16
N VAL A 187 0.67 -12.97 -13.36
CA VAL A 187 1.90 -12.22 -13.64
C VAL A 187 1.56 -11.15 -14.68
N LEU A 188 1.71 -9.88 -14.32
CA LEU A 188 1.48 -8.77 -15.25
C LEU A 188 2.75 -8.57 -16.07
N GLN A 189 2.71 -8.98 -17.34
CA GLN A 189 3.83 -8.88 -18.26
C GLN A 189 3.51 -7.88 -19.38
N GLY A 190 4.43 -6.93 -19.60
CA GLY A 190 4.30 -5.97 -20.70
C GLY A 190 5.16 -4.72 -20.56
N HIS A 191 5.67 -4.41 -19.37
CA HIS A 191 6.61 -3.31 -19.17
C HIS A 191 7.99 -3.62 -19.77
N GLU A 192 8.67 -2.58 -20.26
CA GLU A 192 9.97 -2.72 -20.93
C GLU A 192 11.17 -2.37 -20.02
N ALA A 193 10.89 -1.81 -18.85
CA ALA A 193 11.85 -1.47 -17.80
C ALA A 193 11.32 -1.83 -16.41
N GLU A 194 12.08 -1.50 -15.37
CA GLU A 194 11.73 -1.75 -13.96
C GLU A 194 10.33 -1.21 -13.65
N VAL A 195 9.50 -2.04 -13.02
CA VAL A 195 8.19 -1.61 -12.54
C VAL A 195 8.37 -1.05 -11.14
N THR A 196 8.10 0.24 -10.99
CA THR A 196 8.43 1.00 -9.79
C THR A 196 7.25 1.11 -8.83
N GLN A 197 6.02 0.94 -9.32
CA GLN A 197 4.80 1.13 -8.54
C GLN A 197 3.72 0.12 -8.93
N VAL A 198 2.97 -0.36 -7.93
CA VAL A 198 1.76 -1.17 -8.14
C VAL A 198 0.67 -0.76 -7.15
N ARG A 199 -0.56 -0.55 -7.63
CA ARG A 199 -1.71 -0.17 -6.80
C ARG A 199 -2.97 -0.90 -7.24
N TRP A 200 -3.82 -1.22 -6.27
CA TRP A 200 -5.20 -1.62 -6.53
C TRP A 200 -6.11 -0.39 -6.59
N ASN A 201 -6.94 -0.31 -7.63
CA ASN A 201 -8.00 0.68 -7.75
C ASN A 201 -9.35 0.01 -7.45
N SER A 202 -9.85 0.21 -6.22
CA SER A 202 -11.13 -0.35 -5.75
C SER A 202 -12.35 0.22 -6.48
N ILE A 203 -12.28 1.46 -6.99
CA ILE A 203 -13.42 2.08 -7.68
C ILE A 203 -13.67 1.43 -9.04
N HIS A 204 -12.61 1.21 -9.81
CA HIS A 204 -12.73 0.61 -11.14
C HIS A 204 -12.44 -0.89 -11.15
N GLN A 205 -12.05 -1.46 -10.01
CA GLN A 205 -11.65 -2.86 -9.84
C GLN A 205 -10.54 -3.27 -10.81
N LYS A 206 -9.43 -2.52 -10.81
CA LYS A 206 -8.29 -2.69 -11.71
C LYS A 206 -6.96 -2.62 -10.97
N TRP A 207 -5.98 -3.37 -11.45
CA TRP A 207 -4.59 -3.16 -11.08
C TRP A 207 -4.00 -2.03 -11.91
N VAL A 208 -3.20 -1.16 -11.29
CA VAL A 208 -2.48 -0.08 -11.97
C VAL A 208 -1.00 -0.21 -11.66
N THR A 209 -0.17 -0.18 -12.70
CA THR A 209 1.28 -0.28 -12.58
C THR A 209 1.95 0.92 -13.24
N GLY A 210 3.07 1.35 -12.66
CA GLY A 210 3.91 2.42 -13.20
C GLY A 210 5.36 1.95 -13.31
N SER A 211 6.06 2.40 -14.34
CA SER A 211 7.41 1.93 -14.64
C SER A 211 8.34 3.04 -15.09
N ASP A 212 9.64 2.76 -15.01
CA ASP A 212 10.70 3.56 -15.62
C ASP A 212 10.66 3.54 -17.16
N ASP A 213 9.83 2.68 -17.78
CA ASP A 213 9.55 2.72 -19.22
C ASP A 213 8.65 3.90 -19.63
N CYS A 214 8.38 4.81 -18.70
CA CYS A 214 7.53 6.00 -18.86
C CYS A 214 6.07 5.67 -19.15
N THR A 215 5.60 4.45 -18.85
CA THR A 215 4.20 4.06 -19.02
C THR A 215 3.50 3.79 -17.68
N ILE A 216 2.21 4.11 -17.68
CA ILE A 216 1.25 3.60 -16.70
C ILE A 216 0.40 2.56 -17.42
N ARG A 217 0.25 1.38 -16.83
CA ARG A 217 -0.60 0.32 -17.39
C ARG A 217 -1.74 0.02 -16.43
N VAL A 218 -2.93 -0.17 -16.98
CA VAL A 218 -4.13 -0.57 -16.25
C VAL A 218 -4.51 -1.97 -16.71
N TRP A 219 -4.67 -2.86 -15.75
CA TRP A 219 -4.91 -4.27 -15.96
C TRP A 219 -6.27 -4.69 -15.43
N SER A 220 -6.84 -5.72 -16.04
CA SER A 220 -8.04 -6.38 -15.53
C SER A 220 -7.84 -6.88 -14.09
N ALA A 221 -8.95 -7.07 -13.36
CA ALA A 221 -8.93 -7.51 -11.96
C ALA A 221 -8.20 -8.84 -11.75
N ASP A 222 -8.33 -9.76 -12.71
CA ASP A 222 -7.66 -11.06 -12.74
C ASP A 222 -6.18 -10.98 -13.16
N GLY A 223 -5.70 -9.80 -13.57
CA GLY A 223 -4.33 -9.58 -14.04
C GLY A 223 -4.01 -10.18 -15.41
N MET A 224 -5.00 -10.72 -16.13
CA MET A 224 -4.75 -11.43 -17.39
C MET A 224 -4.61 -10.50 -18.60
N ASN A 225 -5.25 -9.33 -18.58
CA ASN A 225 -5.28 -8.42 -19.73
C ASN A 225 -4.81 -7.01 -19.35
N CYS A 226 -3.92 -6.43 -20.18
CA CYS A 226 -3.61 -5.00 -20.15
C CYS A 226 -4.66 -4.24 -20.95
N GLU A 227 -5.52 -3.48 -20.27
CA GLU A 227 -6.69 -2.82 -20.88
C GLU A 227 -6.36 -1.40 -21.38
N LEU A 228 -5.38 -0.74 -20.77
CA LEU A 228 -4.98 0.62 -21.10
C LEU A 228 -3.49 0.81 -20.86
N VAL A 229 -2.83 1.51 -21.78
CA VAL A 229 -1.46 2.00 -21.64
C VAL A 229 -1.48 3.51 -21.81
N LEU A 230 -0.98 4.23 -20.82
CA LEU A 230 -0.84 5.68 -20.84
C LEU A 230 0.65 6.03 -20.89
N SER A 231 1.08 6.70 -21.95
CA SER A 231 2.44 7.20 -22.07
C SER A 231 2.61 8.50 -21.28
N THR A 232 3.75 8.64 -20.63
CA THR A 232 4.11 9.82 -19.85
C THR A 232 5.48 10.37 -20.29
N SER A 233 5.84 11.57 -19.85
CA SER A 233 7.07 12.23 -20.28
C SER A 233 8.34 11.77 -19.53
N GLY A 234 8.24 10.79 -18.64
CA GLY A 234 9.35 10.31 -17.82
C GLY A 234 8.94 9.12 -16.95
N GLY A 235 9.92 8.47 -16.30
CA GLY A 235 9.66 7.32 -15.44
C GLY A 235 8.72 7.66 -14.27
N ILE A 236 7.90 6.68 -13.88
CA ILE A 236 6.97 6.82 -12.76
C ILE A 236 7.75 6.63 -11.45
N THR A 237 7.71 7.63 -10.57
CA THR A 237 8.53 7.65 -9.33
C THR A 237 7.70 7.51 -8.05
N ALA A 238 6.41 7.80 -8.13
CA ALA A 238 5.44 7.62 -7.05
C ALA A 238 4.03 7.44 -7.65
N MET A 239 3.15 6.71 -6.98
CA MET A 239 1.78 6.52 -7.42
C MET A 239 0.81 6.34 -6.24
N CYS A 240 -0.37 6.95 -6.35
CA CYS A 240 -1.53 6.61 -5.52
C CYS A 240 -2.83 6.66 -6.33
N ILE A 241 -3.88 6.04 -5.78
CA ILE A 241 -5.22 6.07 -6.36
C ILE A 241 -6.07 7.10 -5.61
N ASP A 242 -6.75 7.96 -6.36
CA ASP A 242 -7.82 8.80 -5.85
C ASP A 242 -9.01 7.89 -5.46
N GLN A 243 -9.21 7.70 -4.17
CA GLN A 243 -10.28 6.86 -3.60
C GLN A 243 -11.68 7.49 -3.68
N THR A 244 -11.83 8.66 -4.31
CA THR A 244 -13.11 9.31 -4.57
C THR A 244 -13.54 9.13 -6.03
N ASN A 245 -12.66 9.42 -6.98
CA ASN A 245 -12.98 9.38 -8.42
C ASN A 245 -12.38 8.17 -9.16
N GLY A 246 -11.44 7.47 -8.53
CA GLY A 246 -10.69 6.37 -9.13
C GLY A 246 -9.64 6.83 -10.15
N CYS A 247 -9.25 8.11 -10.13
CA CYS A 247 -8.15 8.62 -10.93
C CYS A 247 -6.81 8.09 -10.43
N VAL A 248 -5.83 7.99 -11.34
CA VAL A 248 -4.45 7.61 -11.03
C VAL A 248 -3.63 8.88 -10.86
N VAL A 249 -3.07 9.08 -9.67
CA VAL A 249 -2.17 10.19 -9.37
C VAL A 249 -0.73 9.67 -9.41
N VAL A 250 0.11 10.25 -10.26
CA VAL A 250 1.50 9.84 -10.45
C VAL A 250 2.48 10.99 -10.26
N GLY A 251 3.62 10.67 -9.66
CA GLY A 251 4.80 11.53 -9.63
C GLY A 251 5.72 11.18 -10.80
N ILE A 252 6.04 12.17 -11.62
CA ILE A 252 6.96 12.06 -12.75
C ILE A 252 8.02 13.12 -12.53
N GLN A 253 9.18 12.71 -12.02
CA GLN A 253 10.22 13.62 -11.54
C GLN A 253 9.62 14.62 -10.54
N GLU A 254 9.68 15.92 -10.80
CA GLU A 254 9.16 16.99 -9.94
C GLU A 254 7.67 17.34 -10.17
N ILE A 255 6.99 16.69 -11.11
CA ILE A 255 5.62 17.02 -11.52
C ILE A 255 4.65 15.93 -11.05
N ILE A 256 3.50 16.34 -10.53
CA ILE A 256 2.37 15.44 -10.27
C ILE A 256 1.39 15.52 -11.42
N ARG A 257 1.00 14.38 -11.98
CA ARG A 257 -0.04 14.26 -12.99
C ARG A 257 -1.18 13.37 -12.50
N VAL A 258 -2.40 13.73 -12.85
CA VAL A 258 -3.61 12.96 -12.53
C VAL A 258 -4.28 12.52 -13.82
N TYR A 259 -4.41 11.21 -13.99
CA TYR A 259 -5.05 10.60 -15.14
C TYR A 259 -6.40 10.04 -14.75
N ASP A 260 -7.43 10.35 -15.53
CA ASP A 260 -8.72 9.66 -15.42
C ASP A 260 -8.72 8.44 -16.36
N ILE A 261 -8.92 7.25 -15.78
CA ILE A 261 -8.94 5.98 -16.49
C ILE A 261 -10.13 5.93 -17.46
N LYS A 262 -11.26 6.55 -17.11
CA LYS A 262 -12.49 6.51 -17.94
C LYS A 262 -12.33 7.34 -19.20
N SER A 263 -11.92 8.61 -19.07
CA SER A 263 -11.66 9.48 -20.23
C SER A 263 -10.31 9.21 -20.91
N ARG A 264 -9.44 8.39 -20.30
CA ARG A 264 -8.09 8.06 -20.79
C ARG A 264 -7.23 9.31 -21.02
N SER A 265 -7.44 10.34 -20.20
CA SER A 265 -6.82 11.65 -20.41
C SER A 265 -6.20 12.20 -19.13
N LEU A 266 -5.24 13.11 -19.31
CA LEU A 266 -4.66 13.90 -18.23
C LEU A 266 -5.68 14.96 -17.80
N VAL A 267 -6.16 14.88 -16.56
CA VAL A 267 -7.19 15.79 -16.03
C VAL A 267 -6.63 16.89 -15.13
N GLN A 268 -5.45 16.67 -14.54
CA GLN A 268 -4.80 17.67 -13.69
C GLN A 268 -3.27 17.50 -13.73
N SER A 269 -2.55 18.62 -13.66
CA SER A 269 -1.10 18.67 -13.57
C SER A 269 -0.71 19.70 -12.52
N ASN A 270 0.20 19.33 -11.62
CA ASN A 270 0.63 20.20 -10.52
C ASN A 270 2.15 20.27 -10.51
N ILE A 271 2.64 21.51 -10.56
CA ILE A 271 4.05 21.85 -10.63
C ILE A 271 4.38 22.62 -9.35
N GLY A 272 5.50 22.29 -8.71
CA GLY A 272 5.98 23.08 -7.59
C GLY A 272 7.11 22.43 -6.80
N HIS A 273 7.24 21.11 -6.81
CA HIS A 273 8.45 20.46 -6.32
C HIS A 273 9.66 20.84 -7.17
N ARG A 274 10.85 20.77 -6.58
CA ARG A 274 12.12 21.11 -7.25
C ARG A 274 13.01 19.90 -7.51
N ASP A 275 12.54 18.71 -7.13
CA ASP A 275 13.25 17.45 -7.26
C ASP A 275 12.23 16.29 -7.29
N CYS A 276 12.72 15.08 -7.56
CA CYS A 276 11.94 13.86 -7.70
C CYS A 276 10.98 13.62 -6.54
N ILE A 277 9.71 13.38 -6.88
CA ILE A 277 8.67 12.97 -5.96
C ILE A 277 8.85 11.48 -5.67
N ARG A 278 8.84 11.09 -4.39
CA ARG A 278 9.11 9.71 -3.98
C ARG A 278 7.93 9.02 -3.31
N SER A 279 6.95 9.77 -2.84
CA SER A 279 5.74 9.21 -2.26
C SER A 279 4.55 10.13 -2.51
N LEU A 280 3.40 9.51 -2.69
CA LEU A 280 2.11 10.14 -2.88
C LEU A 280 1.08 9.39 -2.04
N ILE A 281 0.26 10.13 -1.31
CA ILE A 281 -0.89 9.60 -0.58
C ILE A 281 -2.11 10.43 -0.90
N HIS A 282 -3.27 9.78 -1.06
CA HIS A 282 -4.55 10.46 -1.17
C HIS A 282 -5.21 10.55 0.21
N ILE A 283 -5.79 11.70 0.52
CA ILE A 283 -6.56 11.98 1.74
C ILE A 283 -7.98 12.34 1.31
N PRO A 284 -8.88 11.33 1.17
CA PRO A 284 -10.23 11.53 0.64
C PRO A 284 -11.04 12.54 1.46
N GLU A 285 -10.93 12.51 2.79
CA GLU A 285 -11.69 13.33 3.73
C GLU A 285 -11.38 14.82 3.57
N ARG A 286 -10.15 15.14 3.14
CA ARG A 286 -9.71 16.51 2.88
C ARG A 286 -9.79 16.89 1.41
N GLN A 287 -10.16 15.95 0.53
CA GLN A 287 -10.09 16.11 -0.93
C GLN A 287 -8.70 16.63 -1.35
N GLN A 288 -7.66 15.99 -0.85
CA GLN A 288 -6.27 16.38 -1.09
C GLN A 288 -5.41 15.16 -1.35
N TYR A 289 -4.28 15.36 -2.04
CA TYR A 289 -3.16 14.42 -1.97
C TYR A 289 -1.94 15.12 -1.41
N VAL A 290 -1.09 14.36 -0.73
CA VAL A 290 0.15 14.81 -0.14
C VAL A 290 1.30 14.13 -0.86
N SER A 291 2.32 14.91 -1.20
CA SER A 291 3.54 14.44 -1.85
C SER A 291 4.76 14.70 -0.98
N ALA A 292 5.69 13.76 -1.01
CA ALA A 292 7.02 13.91 -0.43
C ALA A 292 8.08 13.83 -1.55
N SER A 293 9.05 14.75 -1.52
CA SER A 293 10.08 14.89 -2.56
C SER A 293 11.48 14.95 -1.97
N TRP A 294 12.46 14.63 -2.80
CA TRP A 294 13.89 14.85 -2.53
C TRP A 294 14.28 16.32 -2.38
N ASP A 295 13.38 17.25 -2.72
CA ASP A 295 13.56 18.68 -2.43
C ASP A 295 13.45 19.03 -0.92
N LYS A 296 13.33 17.99 -0.08
CA LYS A 296 13.23 18.04 1.38
C LYS A 296 11.93 18.67 1.87
N THR A 297 10.91 18.74 1.01
CA THR A 297 9.59 19.27 1.36
C THR A 297 8.48 18.23 1.22
N VAL A 298 7.46 18.41 2.04
CA VAL A 298 6.15 17.76 1.91
C VAL A 298 5.15 18.81 1.48
N ARG A 299 4.31 18.49 0.49
CA ARG A 299 3.31 19.44 -0.05
C ARG A 299 1.93 18.79 -0.09
N ALA A 300 0.91 19.61 0.19
CA ALA A 300 -0.48 19.24 0.05
C ALA A 300 -1.08 19.93 -1.17
N TRP A 301 -1.90 19.19 -1.92
CA TRP A 301 -2.50 19.63 -3.17
C TRP A 301 -3.97 19.30 -3.18
N ASN A 302 -4.78 20.14 -3.82
CA ASN A 302 -6.20 19.85 -3.99
C ASN A 302 -6.41 18.68 -4.96
N ALA A 303 -7.21 17.72 -4.53
CA ALA A 303 -7.63 16.57 -5.33
C ALA A 303 -8.52 17.03 -6.50
N PHE A 304 -8.53 16.20 -7.54
CA PHE A 304 -9.43 16.40 -8.67
C PHE A 304 -10.89 16.24 -8.18
N LYS A 305 -11.78 17.15 -8.57
CA LYS A 305 -13.17 17.16 -8.10
C LYS A 305 -14.15 16.41 -9.00
N GLY A 306 -13.67 15.81 -10.09
CA GLY A 306 -14.53 15.17 -11.08
C GLY A 306 -15.48 16.14 -11.78
N HIS A 307 -16.23 15.63 -12.74
CA HIS A 307 -17.43 16.31 -13.22
C HIS A 307 -18.61 15.87 -12.34
N LYS A 308 -19.23 16.81 -11.62
CA LYS A 308 -20.50 16.55 -10.92
C LYS A 308 -21.50 16.02 -11.96
N LYS A 309 -22.13 14.87 -11.73
CA LYS A 309 -23.38 14.54 -12.43
C LYS A 309 -24.33 15.71 -12.14
N LYS A 310 -24.86 16.36 -13.19
CA LYS A 310 -26.00 17.27 -13.00
C LYS A 310 -27.11 16.47 -12.30
N PRO A 311 -27.85 17.04 -11.34
CA PRO A 311 -29.09 16.43 -10.89
C PRO A 311 -29.94 16.20 -12.14
N GLU A 312 -30.46 14.98 -12.30
CA GLU A 312 -31.49 14.70 -13.28
C GLU A 312 -32.68 15.60 -12.90
N GLU A 313 -32.96 16.61 -13.73
CA GLU A 313 -34.21 17.35 -13.63
C GLU A 313 -35.29 16.34 -14.01
N GLU A 314 -36.08 15.93 -13.02
CA GLU A 314 -37.31 15.18 -13.23
C GLU A 314 -38.23 16.03 -14.10
N ASP A 315 -38.27 15.74 -15.40
CA ASP A 315 -39.32 16.18 -16.31
C ASP A 315 -40.65 15.53 -15.86
N ASN A 316 -41.26 16.10 -14.82
CA ASN A 316 -42.67 15.89 -14.53
C ASN A 316 -43.48 16.61 -15.62
N LYS A 317 -43.77 15.88 -16.71
CA LYS A 317 -44.89 16.23 -17.58
C LYS A 317 -46.18 15.83 -16.85
N GLU A 318 -46.83 16.83 -16.28
CA GLU A 318 -48.27 16.74 -15.98
C GLU A 318 -49.02 16.71 -17.32
N ASP A 319 -49.58 15.54 -17.63
CA ASP A 319 -50.59 15.37 -18.66
C ASP A 319 -51.88 16.04 -18.17
N GLU A 320 -52.11 17.31 -18.53
CA GLU A 320 -53.44 17.91 -18.48
C GLU A 320 -54.20 17.56 -19.77
N GLU A 321 -55.08 16.56 -19.66
CA GLU A 321 -56.16 16.30 -20.60
C GLU A 321 -57.18 17.45 -20.54
N GLU A 322 -57.13 18.39 -21.50
CA GLU A 322 -58.30 19.22 -21.83
C GLU A 322 -59.02 18.65 -23.06
N SER A 323 -60.07 17.90 -22.77
CA SER A 323 -61.12 17.51 -23.71
C SER A 323 -61.88 18.76 -24.19
N TYR A 324 -61.67 19.16 -25.44
CA TYR A 324 -62.57 20.07 -26.15
C TYR A 324 -63.71 19.28 -26.79
N GLU A 325 -64.88 19.28 -26.16
CA GLU A 325 -66.15 19.00 -26.84
C GLU A 325 -67.12 20.19 -26.71
N ASN A 326 -67.44 20.73 -27.89
CA ASN A 326 -68.68 21.38 -28.31
C ASN A 326 -68.99 22.84 -27.95
N GLY A 327 -69.05 23.65 -29.01
CA GLY A 327 -69.80 24.90 -29.05
C GLY A 327 -69.68 25.66 -30.37
N SER A 328 -70.18 25.11 -31.50
CA SER A 328 -70.96 25.79 -32.57
C SER A 328 -71.14 24.89 -33.79
#